data_AF-A0A498K319-F1
#
_entry.id   AF-A0A498K319-F1
#
_cell.length_a   1.000
_cell.length_b   1.000
_cell.length_c   1.000
_cell.angle_alpha   90.00
_cell.angle_beta   90.00
_cell.angle_gamma   90.00
#
_symmetry.space_group_name_H-M   'P 1'
#
loop_
_entity.id
_entity.type
_entity.pdbx_description
1 polymer ?
#
loop_
_entity_poly.entity_id
_entity_poly.type
_entity_poly.pdbx_seq_one_letter_code
_entity_poly.pdbx_strand_id
1 'polypeptide(L)'
;MAQEDLSVPVQQQMTEEEEQRLKYLQFVQVAAAHAAERSGPLKPGVESVEGTVKTVVGPVYNKYHDVPAHLLTFVDRKVDQSVTKLDSRVPPLVKQASSKALSAAQKAPEAARAVASELKRAGVVDTASSCAKSVYSKCEPAAKDLYAKYEPQAEQYAVSAWRKVNQVLPKVVDVVVPTAAYCTEKYNQTVQSTAEKGYRVSYYLPLVPTEKIAKVFAEKAPEAEPLLASHGETEVATH
;
A
#
# COMPACT_ATOMS: atom_id res chain seq x y z
N MET A 1 38.31 -6.39 45.44
CA MET A 1 36.90 -6.16 45.07
C MET A 1 36.85 -6.13 43.56
N ALA A 2 36.28 -7.16 42.94
CA ALA A 2 36.03 -7.21 41.51
C ALA A 2 34.68 -6.54 41.26
N GLN A 3 34.64 -5.51 40.41
CA GLN A 3 33.40 -4.91 39.94
C GLN A 3 33.33 -5.24 38.46
N GLU A 4 32.53 -6.27 38.16
CA GLU A 4 32.30 -6.77 36.81
C GLU A 4 31.53 -5.75 35.98
N ASP A 5 31.98 -5.67 34.72
CA ASP A 5 31.52 -4.79 33.67
C ASP A 5 30.16 -5.26 33.14
N LEU A 6 29.08 -4.65 33.64
CA LEU A 6 27.69 -4.91 33.24
C LEU A 6 27.16 -3.90 32.20
N SER A 7 28.03 -3.08 31.62
CA SER A 7 27.60 -1.91 30.83
C SER A 7 27.43 -2.17 29.32
N VAL A 8 28.04 -3.24 28.80
CA VAL A 8 28.05 -3.56 27.36
C VAL A 8 26.74 -4.15 26.80
N PRO A 9 25.98 -5.03 27.49
CA PRO A 9 24.82 -5.68 26.86
C PRO A 9 23.62 -4.74 26.65
N VAL A 10 23.50 -3.68 27.46
CA VAL A 10 22.35 -2.75 27.43
C VAL A 10 22.44 -1.76 26.26
N GLN A 11 23.65 -1.35 25.86
CA GLN A 11 23.82 -0.47 24.69
C GLN A 11 23.60 -1.22 23.36
N GLN A 12 24.03 -2.50 23.28
CA GLN A 12 23.78 -3.33 22.10
C GLN A 12 22.29 -3.65 21.93
N GLN A 13 21.58 -3.98 23.02
CA GLN A 13 20.13 -4.18 22.99
C GLN A 13 19.34 -2.93 22.57
N MET A 14 19.72 -1.74 23.06
CA MET A 14 19.05 -0.50 22.62
C MET A 14 19.24 -0.24 21.13
N THR A 15 20.44 -0.47 20.57
CA THR A 15 20.66 -0.29 19.13
C THR A 15 19.90 -1.30 18.27
N GLU A 16 19.76 -2.56 18.69
CA GLU A 16 19.01 -3.57 17.94
C GLU A 16 17.49 -3.30 17.97
N GLU A 17 16.96 -2.89 19.13
CA GLU A 17 15.54 -2.53 19.26
C GLU A 17 15.20 -1.26 18.47
N GLU A 18 16.08 -0.26 18.47
CA GLU A 18 15.92 0.94 17.64
C GLU A 18 16.11 0.64 16.15
N GLU A 19 17.02 -0.26 15.77
CA GLU A 19 17.19 -0.70 14.38
C GLU A 19 15.98 -1.46 13.84
N GLN A 20 15.29 -2.22 14.70
CA GLN A 20 14.09 -2.97 14.33
C GLN A 20 12.83 -2.10 14.34
N ARG A 21 12.88 -0.89 14.92
CA ARG A 21 11.74 0.01 15.01
C ARG A 21 11.51 0.72 13.68
N LEU A 22 10.40 0.39 13.03
CA LEU A 22 9.96 1.04 11.78
C LEU A 22 9.57 2.50 12.05
N LYS A 23 10.13 3.45 11.29
CA LYS A 23 9.87 4.89 11.42
C LYS A 23 8.69 5.36 10.59
N TYR A 24 8.48 4.81 9.40
CA TYR A 24 7.44 5.19 8.45
C TYR A 24 6.37 4.11 8.27
N LEU A 25 6.75 2.84 8.40
CA LEU A 25 5.89 1.68 8.15
C LEU A 25 5.34 1.04 9.44
N GLN A 26 5.47 1.69 10.60
CA GLN A 26 4.95 1.18 11.88
C GLN A 26 3.44 0.89 11.83
N PHE A 27 2.69 1.68 11.06
CA PHE A 27 1.24 1.49 10.91
C PHE A 27 0.88 0.11 10.36
N VAL A 28 1.77 -0.53 9.59
CA VAL A 28 1.56 -1.88 9.04
C VAL A 28 1.47 -2.90 10.17
N GLN A 29 2.37 -2.81 11.16
CA GLN A 29 2.36 -3.69 12.33
C GLN A 29 1.13 -3.44 13.19
N VAL A 30 0.77 -2.18 13.43
CA VAL A 30 -0.43 -1.81 14.20
C VAL A 30 -1.70 -2.31 13.51
N ALA A 31 -1.81 -2.15 12.19
CA ALA A 31 -2.94 -2.64 11.42
C ALA A 31 -3.06 -4.16 11.45
N ALA A 32 -1.93 -4.88 11.32
CA ALA A 32 -1.90 -6.34 11.40
C ALA A 32 -2.35 -6.84 12.77
N ALA A 33 -1.84 -6.26 13.86
CA ALA A 33 -2.26 -6.60 15.22
C ALA A 33 -3.75 -6.31 15.45
N HIS A 34 -4.24 -5.15 15.00
CA HIS A 34 -5.63 -4.78 15.12
C HIS A 34 -6.57 -5.68 14.30
N ALA A 35 -6.15 -6.10 13.10
CA ALA A 35 -6.88 -7.06 12.29
C ALA A 35 -6.94 -8.44 12.97
N ALA A 36 -5.82 -8.89 13.55
CA ALA A 36 -5.76 -10.14 14.30
C ALA A 36 -6.71 -10.11 15.51
N GLU A 37 -6.67 -9.06 16.34
CA GLU A 37 -7.56 -8.89 17.49
C GLU A 37 -9.04 -8.83 17.09
N ARG A 38 -9.36 -8.24 15.94
CA ARG A 38 -10.74 -8.09 15.44
C ARG A 38 -11.25 -9.25 14.60
N SER A 39 -10.54 -10.37 14.56
CA SER A 39 -10.97 -11.57 13.85
C SER A 39 -12.25 -12.20 14.44
N GLY A 40 -12.63 -11.84 15.67
CA GLY A 40 -13.98 -12.10 16.22
C GLY A 40 -14.40 -13.59 16.15
N PRO A 41 -15.68 -13.89 15.80
CA PRO A 41 -16.19 -15.27 15.72
C PRO A 41 -15.52 -16.16 14.66
N LEU A 42 -14.73 -15.58 13.74
CA LEU A 42 -14.01 -16.32 12.71
C LEU A 42 -12.70 -16.91 13.22
N LYS A 43 -12.23 -16.46 14.40
CA LYS A 43 -10.97 -16.89 15.01
C LYS A 43 -10.82 -18.42 15.13
N PRO A 44 -11.81 -19.20 15.60
CA PRO A 44 -11.68 -20.66 15.71
C PRO A 44 -11.59 -21.35 14.34
N GLY A 45 -12.30 -20.83 13.33
CA GLY A 45 -12.26 -21.36 11.97
C GLY A 45 -10.94 -21.03 11.26
N VAL A 46 -10.43 -19.82 11.45
CA VAL A 46 -9.13 -19.39 10.95
C VAL A 46 -8.01 -20.18 11.62
N GLU A 47 -8.03 -20.36 12.94
CA GLU A 47 -7.02 -21.16 13.66
C GLU A 47 -7.02 -22.64 13.22
N SER A 48 -8.18 -23.22 12.92
CA SER A 48 -8.28 -24.61 12.43
C SER A 48 -7.70 -24.79 11.02
N VAL A 49 -8.01 -23.85 10.12
CA VAL A 49 -7.47 -23.87 8.75
C VAL A 49 -5.98 -23.48 8.76
N GLU A 50 -5.59 -22.49 9.55
CA GLU A 50 -4.20 -22.11 9.78
C GLU A 50 -3.39 -23.31 10.28
N GLY A 51 -3.89 -24.04 11.29
CA GLY A 51 -3.22 -25.23 11.82
C GLY A 51 -2.92 -26.27 10.74
N THR A 52 -3.90 -26.52 9.85
CA THR A 52 -3.75 -27.48 8.73
C THR A 52 -2.75 -26.98 7.68
N VAL A 53 -2.87 -25.71 7.28
CA VAL A 53 -1.97 -25.09 6.29
C VAL A 53 -0.54 -24.97 6.84
N LYS A 54 -0.41 -24.67 8.14
CA LYS A 54 0.88 -24.58 8.84
C LYS A 54 1.56 -25.94 8.95
N THR A 55 0.85 -27.06 8.97
CA THR A 55 1.49 -28.38 8.87
C THR A 55 2.12 -28.61 7.49
N VAL A 56 1.43 -28.20 6.42
CA VAL A 56 1.88 -28.43 5.03
C VAL A 56 2.96 -27.43 4.61
N VAL A 57 2.79 -26.17 4.99
CA VAL A 57 3.66 -25.05 4.57
C VAL A 57 4.66 -24.67 5.67
N GLY A 58 4.50 -25.18 6.90
CA GLY A 58 5.36 -24.90 8.06
C GLY A 58 6.85 -25.05 7.82
N PRO A 59 7.33 -26.10 7.12
CA PRO A 59 8.76 -26.22 6.79
C PRO A 59 9.28 -25.06 5.92
N VAL A 60 8.44 -24.55 5.01
CA VAL A 60 8.77 -23.40 4.16
C VAL A 60 8.65 -22.10 4.96
N TYR A 61 7.58 -21.94 5.74
CA TYR A 61 7.37 -20.77 6.59
C TYR A 61 8.53 -20.61 7.58
N ASN A 62 8.92 -21.65 8.31
CA ASN A 62 10.03 -21.59 9.27
C ASN A 62 11.37 -21.21 8.61
N LYS A 63 11.56 -21.51 7.32
CA LYS A 63 12.77 -21.13 6.58
C LYS A 63 12.80 -19.65 6.18
N TYR A 64 11.63 -19.01 6.04
CA TYR A 64 11.50 -17.67 5.45
C TYR A 64 10.70 -16.67 6.28
N HIS A 65 10.22 -17.03 7.47
CA HIS A 65 9.36 -16.19 8.32
C HIS A 65 10.00 -14.85 8.72
N ASP A 66 11.34 -14.78 8.77
CA ASP A 66 12.06 -13.54 9.04
C ASP A 66 12.19 -12.63 7.80
N VAL A 67 12.00 -13.18 6.59
CA VAL A 67 12.17 -12.42 5.33
C VAL A 67 11.19 -11.25 5.22
N PRO A 68 9.88 -11.41 5.52
CA PRO A 68 8.94 -10.29 5.53
C PRO A 68 9.34 -9.17 6.49
N ALA A 69 9.81 -9.52 7.70
CA ALA A 69 10.23 -8.54 8.69
C ALA A 69 11.47 -7.77 8.21
N HIS A 70 12.51 -8.47 7.73
CA HIS A 70 13.70 -7.84 7.16
C HIS A 70 13.40 -6.98 5.93
N LEU A 71 12.50 -7.42 5.06
CA LEU A 71 12.09 -6.65 3.89
C LEU A 71 11.36 -5.36 4.32
N LEU A 72 10.48 -5.45 5.31
CA LEU A 72 9.75 -4.29 5.84
C LEU A 72 10.71 -3.27 6.45
N THR A 73 11.68 -3.72 7.26
CA THR A 73 12.73 -2.86 7.82
C THR A 73 13.62 -2.26 6.74
N PHE A 74 13.98 -3.02 5.71
CA PHE A 74 14.76 -2.52 4.58
C PHE A 74 14.03 -1.40 3.83
N VAL A 75 12.74 -1.60 3.51
CA VAL A 75 11.93 -0.58 2.82
C VAL A 75 11.78 0.65 3.69
N ASP A 76 11.50 0.49 4.99
CA ASP A 76 11.37 1.60 5.94
C ASP A 76 12.63 2.48 5.99
N ARG A 77 13.81 1.86 6.07
CA ARG A 77 15.10 2.57 6.03
C ARG A 77 15.35 3.25 4.68
N LYS A 78 14.94 2.65 3.56
CA LYS A 78 15.05 3.30 2.24
C LYS A 78 14.13 4.50 2.12
N VAL A 79 12.95 4.45 2.72
CA VAL A 79 12.05 5.60 2.82
C VAL A 79 12.71 6.68 3.68
N ASP A 80 13.28 6.34 4.83
CA ASP A 80 13.99 7.30 5.70
C ASP A 80 15.12 8.06 4.98
N GLN A 81 15.97 7.33 4.25
CA GLN A 81 17.04 7.92 3.46
C GLN A 81 16.50 8.86 2.37
N SER A 82 15.36 8.52 1.77
CA SER A 82 14.74 9.32 0.72
C SER A 82 14.09 10.59 1.29
N VAL A 83 13.38 10.46 2.41
CA VAL A 83 12.74 11.58 3.11
C VAL A 83 13.79 12.55 3.63
N THR A 84 14.88 12.06 4.24
CA THR A 84 15.97 12.91 4.75
C THR A 84 16.65 13.69 3.63
N LYS A 85 16.87 13.07 2.46
CA LYS A 85 17.40 13.77 1.27
C LYS A 85 16.43 14.81 0.74
N LEU A 86 15.13 14.52 0.73
CA LEU A 86 14.11 15.46 0.30
C LEU A 86 13.98 16.63 1.29
N ASP A 87 14.08 16.36 2.60
CA ASP A 87 13.91 17.34 3.66
C ASP A 87 14.91 18.50 3.55
N SER A 88 16.15 18.22 3.14
CA SER A 88 17.16 19.25 2.86
C SER A 88 16.86 20.14 1.65
N ARG A 89 15.90 19.77 0.80
CA ARG A 89 15.56 20.44 -0.47
C ARG A 89 14.20 21.14 -0.46
N VAL A 90 13.41 20.95 0.59
CA VAL A 90 12.05 21.50 0.67
C VAL A 90 12.07 22.84 1.44
N PRO A 91 11.53 23.93 0.85
CA PRO A 91 11.46 25.23 1.51
C PRO A 91 10.71 25.18 2.86
N PRO A 92 11.10 25.96 3.88
CA PRO A 92 10.48 25.96 5.22
C PRO A 92 8.96 26.15 5.20
N LEU A 93 8.44 26.96 4.27
CA LEU A 93 7.01 27.24 4.13
C LEU A 93 6.19 25.97 3.85
N VAL A 94 6.72 25.06 3.04
CA VAL A 94 6.06 23.79 2.71
C VAL A 94 6.07 22.86 3.92
N LYS A 95 7.17 22.82 4.70
CA LYS A 95 7.25 22.04 5.94
C LYS A 95 6.26 22.53 7.00
N GLN A 96 6.10 23.84 7.13
CA GLN A 96 5.15 24.43 8.07
C GLN A 96 3.70 24.13 7.66
N ALA A 97 3.38 24.27 6.38
CA ALA A 97 2.06 23.96 5.85
C ALA A 97 1.70 22.48 6.05
N SER A 98 2.63 21.56 5.75
CA SER A 98 2.39 20.12 5.91
C SER A 98 2.26 19.71 7.38
N SER A 99 3.09 20.26 8.28
CA SER A 99 2.98 20.03 9.72
C SER A 99 1.63 20.48 10.27
N LYS A 100 1.16 21.66 9.85
CA LYS A 100 -0.15 22.19 10.24
C LYS A 100 -1.29 21.31 9.73
N ALA A 101 -1.20 20.84 8.49
CA ALA A 101 -2.18 19.92 7.91
C ALA A 101 -2.20 18.57 8.64
N LEU A 102 -1.03 18.00 8.95
CA LEU A 102 -0.91 16.74 9.68
C LEU A 102 -1.49 16.85 11.10
N SER A 103 -1.19 17.92 11.82
CA SER A 103 -1.73 18.14 13.17
C SER A 103 -3.26 18.30 13.15
N ALA A 104 -3.80 19.01 12.16
CA ALA A 104 -5.25 19.12 11.97
C ALA A 104 -5.89 17.76 11.67
N ALA A 105 -5.27 16.97 10.79
CA ALA A 105 -5.73 15.63 10.44
C ALA A 105 -5.71 14.67 11.64
N GLN A 106 -4.67 14.72 12.49
CA GLN A 106 -4.58 13.89 13.69
C GLN A 106 -5.67 14.20 14.73
N LYS A 107 -6.10 15.46 14.81
CA LYS A 107 -7.19 15.90 15.72
C LYS A 107 -8.58 15.65 15.16
N ALA A 108 -8.71 15.45 13.84
CA ALA A 108 -10.00 15.29 13.17
C ALA A 108 -10.83 14.09 13.67
N PRO A 109 -10.26 12.88 13.94
CA PRO A 109 -11.02 11.75 14.45
C PRO A 109 -11.65 12.00 15.83
N GLU A 110 -10.95 12.71 16.71
CA GLU A 110 -11.45 13.05 18.05
C GLU A 110 -12.60 14.06 17.95
N ALA A 111 -12.42 15.11 17.15
CA ALA A 111 -13.47 16.07 16.87
C ALA A 111 -14.70 15.41 16.23
N ALA A 112 -14.50 14.49 15.27
CA ALA A 112 -15.57 13.74 14.63
C ALA A 112 -16.33 12.85 15.62
N ARG A 113 -15.62 12.18 16.54
CA ARG A 113 -16.25 11.37 17.61
C ARG A 113 -17.04 12.23 18.59
N ALA A 114 -16.51 13.39 18.99
CA ALA A 114 -17.21 14.32 19.85
C ALA A 114 -18.53 14.77 19.21
N VAL A 115 -18.48 15.22 17.96
CA VAL A 115 -19.68 15.61 17.20
C VAL A 115 -20.66 14.44 17.04
N ALA A 116 -20.18 13.24 16.71
CA ALA A 116 -21.03 12.06 16.60
C ALA A 116 -21.74 11.70 17.93
N SER A 117 -21.04 11.86 19.06
CA SER A 117 -21.61 11.60 20.39
C SER A 117 -22.67 12.64 20.79
N GLU A 118 -22.44 13.92 20.46
CA GLU A 118 -23.39 15.01 20.67
C GLU A 118 -24.65 14.85 19.82
N LEU A 119 -24.50 14.47 18.55
CA LEU A 119 -25.62 14.16 17.66
C LEU A 119 -26.45 12.96 18.15
N LYS A 120 -25.77 11.91 18.64
CA LYS A 120 -26.44 10.75 19.23
C LYS A 120 -27.22 11.15 20.48
N ARG A 121 -26.70 12.07 21.30
CA ARG A 121 -27.36 12.58 22.51
C ARG A 121 -28.54 13.51 22.19
N ALA A 122 -28.41 14.35 21.16
CA ALA A 122 -29.43 15.30 20.75
C ALA A 122 -30.57 14.68 19.92
N GLY A 123 -30.39 13.46 19.39
CA GLY A 123 -31.41 12.76 18.59
C GLY A 123 -31.61 13.31 17.17
N VAL A 124 -30.70 14.15 16.67
CA VAL A 124 -30.84 14.92 15.42
C VAL A 124 -30.15 14.22 14.23
N VAL A 125 -30.23 12.89 14.18
CA VAL A 125 -29.45 12.08 13.22
C VAL A 125 -29.87 12.33 11.77
N ASP A 126 -31.16 12.54 11.51
CA ASP A 126 -31.67 12.73 10.14
C ASP A 126 -31.28 14.09 9.53
N THR A 127 -31.37 15.18 10.31
CA THR A 127 -30.90 16.51 9.88
C THR A 127 -29.39 16.51 9.69
N ALA A 128 -28.64 15.82 10.54
CA ALA A 128 -27.20 15.67 10.38
C ALA A 128 -26.81 14.86 9.14
N SER A 129 -27.55 13.79 8.83
CA SER A 129 -27.38 13.01 7.60
C SER A 129 -27.61 13.87 6.35
N SER A 130 -28.63 14.75 6.38
CA SER A 130 -28.89 15.72 5.32
C SER A 130 -27.75 16.74 5.16
N CYS A 131 -27.25 17.30 6.27
CA CYS A 131 -26.09 18.19 6.26
C CYS A 131 -24.83 17.50 5.74
N ALA A 132 -24.55 16.28 6.17
CA ALA A 132 -23.40 15.50 5.70
C ALA A 132 -23.48 15.21 4.20
N LYS A 133 -24.66 14.83 3.69
CA LYS A 133 -24.90 14.65 2.25
C LYS A 133 -24.67 15.96 1.47
N SER A 134 -25.11 17.09 2.00
CA SER A 134 -24.92 18.42 1.39
C SER A 134 -23.45 18.87 1.37
N VAL A 135 -22.70 18.60 2.43
CA VAL A 135 -21.25 18.87 2.45
C VAL A 135 -20.53 17.92 1.48
N TYR A 136 -20.89 16.64 1.49
CA TYR A 136 -20.30 15.66 0.58
C TYR A 136 -20.53 16.05 -0.88
N SER A 137 -21.76 16.43 -1.27
CA SER A 137 -22.07 16.80 -2.66
C SER A 137 -21.33 18.07 -3.14
N LYS A 138 -20.92 18.96 -2.22
CA LYS A 138 -20.06 20.11 -2.54
C LYS A 138 -18.59 19.74 -2.62
N CYS A 139 -18.13 18.84 -1.75
CA CYS A 139 -16.72 18.44 -1.68
C CYS A 139 -16.35 17.40 -2.75
N GLU A 140 -17.28 16.52 -3.12
CA GLU A 140 -17.08 15.46 -4.10
C GLU A 140 -16.54 15.96 -5.45
N PRO A 141 -17.15 16.97 -6.12
CA PRO A 141 -16.64 17.46 -7.40
C PRO A 141 -15.26 18.10 -7.26
N ALA A 142 -15.02 18.85 -6.19
CA ALA A 142 -13.70 19.46 -5.93
C ALA A 142 -12.62 18.40 -5.68
N ALA A 143 -12.96 17.33 -4.94
CA ALA A 143 -12.06 16.21 -4.73
C ALA A 143 -11.77 15.47 -6.04
N LYS A 144 -12.81 15.17 -6.83
CA LYS A 144 -12.67 14.52 -8.14
C LYS A 144 -11.82 15.33 -9.11
N ASP A 145 -12.02 16.65 -9.16
CA ASP A 145 -11.22 17.57 -9.98
C ASP A 145 -9.74 17.54 -9.59
N LEU A 146 -9.45 17.64 -8.28
CA LEU A 146 -8.08 17.53 -7.78
C LEU A 146 -7.46 16.17 -8.12
N TYR A 147 -8.20 15.07 -7.93
CA TYR A 147 -7.72 13.75 -8.31
C TYR A 147 -7.41 13.68 -9.80
N ALA A 148 -8.34 14.07 -10.67
CA ALA A 148 -8.13 14.03 -12.12
C ALA A 148 -6.91 14.86 -12.57
N LYS A 149 -6.68 16.01 -11.92
CA LYS A 149 -5.54 16.88 -12.22
C LYS A 149 -4.19 16.26 -11.86
N TYR A 150 -4.12 15.55 -10.73
CA TYR A 150 -2.84 15.03 -10.20
C TYR A 150 -2.59 13.56 -10.50
N GLU A 151 -3.63 12.79 -10.81
CA GLU A 151 -3.56 11.37 -11.17
C GLU A 151 -2.50 11.07 -12.22
N PRO A 152 -2.43 11.74 -13.39
CA PRO A 152 -1.41 11.42 -14.40
C PRO A 152 0.02 11.67 -13.91
N GLN A 153 0.22 12.72 -13.09
CA GLN A 153 1.54 13.00 -12.51
C GLN A 153 1.92 11.97 -11.45
N ALA A 154 0.95 11.54 -10.62
CA ALA A 154 1.14 10.49 -9.64
C ALA A 154 1.47 9.15 -10.29
N GLU A 155 0.76 8.78 -11.38
CA GLU A 155 1.04 7.59 -12.18
C GLU A 155 2.46 7.62 -12.76
N GLN A 156 2.87 8.73 -13.37
CA GLN A 156 4.23 8.87 -13.90
C GLN A 156 5.30 8.72 -12.82
N TYR A 157 5.09 9.30 -11.63
CA TYR A 157 6.01 9.11 -10.51
C TYR A 157 6.03 7.68 -10.01
N ALA A 158 4.86 7.03 -9.89
CA ALA A 158 4.75 5.64 -9.47
C ALA A 158 5.49 4.70 -10.43
N VAL A 159 5.29 4.87 -11.74
CA VAL A 159 5.99 4.10 -12.78
C VAL A 159 7.51 4.36 -12.72
N SER A 160 7.92 5.61 -12.61
CA SER A 160 9.33 5.98 -12.57
C SER A 160 10.04 5.43 -11.32
N ALA A 161 9.37 5.50 -10.16
CA ALA A 161 9.86 4.91 -8.93
C ALA A 161 9.96 3.39 -9.05
N TRP A 162 8.91 2.73 -9.56
CA TRP A 162 8.90 1.28 -9.77
C TRP A 162 10.01 0.81 -10.70
N ARG A 163 10.24 1.49 -11.83
CA ARG A 163 11.36 1.15 -12.73
C ARG A 163 12.72 1.27 -12.06
N LYS A 164 12.93 2.31 -11.23
CA LYS A 164 14.18 2.46 -10.46
C LYS A 164 14.37 1.34 -9.45
N VAL A 165 13.29 0.91 -8.78
CA VAL A 165 13.33 -0.23 -7.86
C VAL A 165 13.62 -1.52 -8.63
N ASN A 166 12.99 -1.73 -9.79
CA ASN A 166 13.24 -2.90 -10.62
C ASN A 166 14.71 -2.99 -11.09
N GLN A 167 15.36 -1.85 -11.39
CA GLN A 167 16.79 -1.85 -11.72
C GLN A 167 17.69 -2.37 -10.59
N VAL A 168 17.33 -2.12 -9.32
CA VAL A 168 18.14 -2.53 -8.17
C VAL A 168 17.74 -3.89 -7.58
N LEU A 169 16.53 -4.38 -7.89
CA LEU A 169 16.00 -5.65 -7.39
C LEU A 169 15.34 -6.51 -8.50
N PRO A 170 16.03 -6.77 -9.63
CA PRO A 170 15.40 -7.40 -10.80
C PRO A 170 14.83 -8.79 -10.51
N LYS A 171 15.53 -9.60 -9.70
CA LYS A 171 15.08 -10.97 -9.34
C LYS A 171 13.82 -11.02 -8.47
N VAL A 172 13.50 -9.93 -7.77
CA VAL A 172 12.31 -9.85 -6.90
C VAL A 172 11.05 -9.61 -7.73
N VAL A 173 11.19 -8.98 -8.90
CA VAL A 173 10.06 -8.62 -9.77
C VAL A 173 9.36 -9.84 -10.37
N ASP A 174 10.12 -10.87 -10.75
CA ASP A 174 9.58 -12.12 -11.30
C ASP A 174 8.65 -12.87 -10.33
N VAL A 175 8.80 -12.62 -9.02
CA VAL A 175 7.93 -13.18 -7.99
C VAL A 175 6.82 -12.20 -7.62
N VAL A 176 7.16 -10.92 -7.42
CA VAL A 176 6.21 -9.91 -6.91
C VAL A 176 5.13 -9.57 -7.92
N VAL A 177 5.45 -9.41 -9.21
CA VAL A 177 4.46 -8.98 -10.21
C VAL A 177 3.37 -10.05 -10.43
N PRO A 178 3.69 -11.33 -10.67
CA PRO A 178 2.67 -12.36 -10.81
C PRO A 178 1.86 -12.56 -9.52
N THR A 179 2.51 -12.51 -8.35
CA THR A 179 1.84 -12.65 -7.06
C THR A 179 0.88 -11.49 -6.81
N ALA A 180 1.30 -10.25 -7.08
CA ALA A 180 0.44 -9.08 -6.94
C ALA A 180 -0.76 -9.15 -7.91
N ALA A 181 -0.55 -9.59 -9.14
CA ALA A 181 -1.62 -9.78 -10.13
C ALA A 181 -2.65 -10.81 -9.64
N TYR A 182 -2.20 -11.99 -9.21
CA TYR A 182 -3.07 -13.06 -8.68
C TYR A 182 -3.86 -12.60 -7.44
N CYS A 183 -3.17 -12.02 -6.45
CA CYS A 183 -3.82 -11.56 -5.22
C CYS A 183 -4.86 -10.48 -5.50
N THR A 184 -4.55 -9.55 -6.41
CA THR A 184 -5.45 -8.46 -6.80
C THR A 184 -6.67 -8.98 -7.56
N GLU A 185 -6.48 -9.92 -8.47
CA GLU A 185 -7.58 -10.59 -9.18
C GLU A 185 -8.53 -11.28 -8.18
N LYS A 186 -7.99 -12.05 -7.23
CA LYS A 186 -8.79 -12.74 -6.21
C LYS A 186 -9.53 -11.78 -5.29
N TYR A 187 -8.88 -10.69 -4.90
CA TYR A 187 -9.52 -9.63 -4.14
C TYR A 187 -10.69 -9.02 -4.91
N ASN A 188 -10.47 -8.58 -6.16
CA ASN A 188 -11.50 -7.97 -7.00
C ASN A 188 -12.68 -8.93 -7.24
N GLN A 189 -12.41 -10.20 -7.56
CA GLN A 189 -13.44 -11.24 -7.71
C GLN A 189 -14.27 -11.40 -6.43
N THR A 190 -13.62 -11.40 -5.26
CA THR A 190 -14.29 -11.54 -3.97
C THR A 190 -15.19 -10.34 -3.66
N VAL A 191 -14.70 -9.12 -3.89
CA VAL A 191 -15.49 -7.89 -3.72
C VAL A 191 -16.71 -7.91 -4.61
N GLN A 192 -16.56 -8.27 -5.90
CA GLN A 192 -17.68 -8.36 -6.84
C GLN A 192 -18.69 -9.44 -6.44
N SER A 193 -18.25 -10.67 -6.16
CA SER A 193 -19.13 -11.76 -5.73
C SER A 193 -19.89 -11.42 -4.44
N THR A 194 -19.25 -10.73 -3.49
CA THR A 194 -19.91 -10.33 -2.24
C THR A 194 -20.90 -9.18 -2.45
N ALA A 195 -20.64 -8.28 -3.40
CA ALA A 195 -21.59 -7.26 -3.84
C ALA A 195 -22.82 -7.88 -4.50
N GLU A 196 -22.65 -8.83 -5.42
CA GLU A 196 -23.74 -9.57 -6.07
C GLU A 196 -24.63 -10.30 -5.06
N LYS A 197 -24.03 -10.83 -3.98
CA LYS A 197 -24.74 -11.51 -2.88
C LYS A 197 -25.41 -10.52 -1.89
N GLY A 198 -25.25 -9.21 -2.09
CA GLY A 198 -25.88 -8.19 -1.25
C GLY A 198 -25.21 -7.93 0.10
N TYR A 199 -23.97 -8.38 0.31
CA TYR A 199 -23.24 -8.10 1.56
C TYR A 199 -22.89 -6.62 1.67
N ARG A 200 -23.37 -5.94 2.72
CA ARG A 200 -23.18 -4.49 2.90
C ARG A 200 -21.71 -4.03 2.94
N VAL A 201 -20.79 -4.90 3.36
CA VAL A 201 -19.36 -4.56 3.45
C VAL A 201 -18.77 -4.30 2.06
N SER A 202 -19.26 -4.98 1.02
CA SER A 202 -18.76 -4.84 -0.36
C SER A 202 -18.89 -3.42 -0.91
N TYR A 203 -19.92 -2.67 -0.52
CA TYR A 203 -20.11 -1.27 -0.93
C TYR A 203 -19.01 -0.32 -0.45
N TYR A 204 -18.20 -0.75 0.52
CA TYR A 204 -17.09 0.02 1.08
C TYR A 204 -15.72 -0.49 0.63
N LEU A 205 -15.66 -1.58 -0.14
CA LEU A 205 -14.42 -2.17 -0.62
C LEU A 205 -14.17 -1.72 -2.05
N PRO A 206 -13.13 -0.91 -2.31
CA PRO A 206 -12.83 -0.43 -3.65
C PRO A 206 -12.22 -1.55 -4.49
N LEU A 207 -12.56 -1.62 -5.77
CA LEU A 207 -11.86 -2.49 -6.72
C LEU A 207 -10.50 -1.89 -7.07
N VAL A 208 -9.50 -2.75 -7.24
CA VAL A 208 -8.19 -2.34 -7.74
C VAL A 208 -8.25 -2.27 -9.27
N PRO A 209 -7.89 -1.13 -9.90
CA PRO A 209 -8.03 -0.94 -11.35
C PRO A 209 -6.88 -1.60 -12.12
N THR A 210 -6.92 -2.93 -12.24
CA THR A 210 -5.86 -3.76 -12.83
C THR A 210 -5.54 -3.41 -14.29
N GLU A 211 -6.56 -3.12 -15.09
CA GLU A 211 -6.43 -2.82 -16.51
C GLU A 211 -5.71 -1.49 -16.72
N LYS A 212 -6.06 -0.50 -15.89
CA LYS A 212 -5.44 0.82 -15.91
C LYS A 212 -3.97 0.74 -15.52
N ILE A 213 -3.66 0.00 -14.46
CA ILE A 213 -2.29 -0.25 -14.01
C ILE A 213 -1.49 -0.91 -15.14
N ALA A 214 -2.00 -1.99 -15.73
CA ALA A 214 -1.32 -2.69 -16.82
C ALA A 214 -1.02 -1.74 -18.01
N LYS A 215 -2.00 -0.91 -18.41
CA LYS A 215 -1.83 0.06 -19.49
C LYS A 215 -0.71 1.07 -19.21
N VAL A 216 -0.70 1.65 -18.02
CA VAL A 216 0.29 2.65 -17.59
C VAL A 216 1.72 2.07 -17.58
N PHE A 217 1.87 0.77 -17.30
CA PHE A 217 3.17 0.09 -17.37
C PHE A 217 3.56 -0.38 -18.77
N ALA A 218 2.60 -0.61 -19.67
CA ALA A 218 2.83 -1.05 -21.04
C ALA A 218 3.26 0.08 -22.00
N GLU A 219 2.92 1.35 -21.69
CA GLU A 219 3.03 2.51 -22.59
C GLU A 219 4.47 2.99 -22.90
N LYS A 220 5.48 2.09 -22.89
CA LYS A 220 6.86 2.39 -23.28
C LYS A 220 7.71 1.18 -23.72
N ALA A 221 7.15 0.23 -24.46
CA ALA A 221 8.00 -0.58 -25.35
C ALA A 221 8.41 0.30 -26.55
N PRO A 222 9.68 0.36 -26.96
CA PRO A 222 10.04 1.06 -28.19
C PRO A 222 9.28 0.40 -29.34
N GLU A 223 8.56 1.22 -30.09
CA GLU A 223 7.97 0.87 -31.37
C GLU A 223 9.06 0.17 -32.18
N ALA A 224 8.91 -1.13 -32.40
CA ALA A 224 9.83 -1.88 -33.24
C ALA A 224 9.70 -1.30 -34.65
N GLU A 225 10.75 -0.63 -35.12
CA GLU A 225 10.87 -0.18 -36.50
C GLU A 225 10.56 -1.37 -37.43
N PRO A 226 9.71 -1.21 -38.45
CA PRO A 226 9.41 -2.29 -39.37
C PRO A 226 10.64 -2.54 -40.24
N LEU A 227 11.29 -3.69 -40.02
CA LEU A 227 12.36 -4.19 -40.89
C LEU A 227 11.79 -4.38 -42.30
N LEU A 228 12.26 -3.53 -43.22
CA LEU A 228 12.04 -3.64 -44.65
C LEU A 228 12.44 -5.05 -45.13
N ALA A 229 11.47 -5.82 -45.60
CA ALA A 229 11.72 -7.05 -46.32
C ALA A 229 12.29 -6.70 -47.70
N SER A 230 13.61 -6.88 -47.84
CA SER A 230 14.29 -6.92 -49.12
C SER A 230 13.78 -8.12 -49.92
N HIS A 231 12.91 -7.87 -50.89
CA HIS A 231 12.55 -8.83 -51.93
C HIS A 231 13.79 -9.20 -52.75
N GLY A 232 14.32 -10.40 -52.54
CA GLY A 232 15.18 -11.08 -53.49
C GLY A 232 14.30 -11.90 -54.43
N GLU A 233 14.05 -11.39 -55.63
CA GLU A 233 13.42 -12.14 -56.71
C GLU A 233 14.46 -13.08 -57.33
N THR A 234 14.26 -14.39 -57.14
CA THR A 234 14.92 -15.42 -57.94
C THR A 234 14.11 -15.67 -59.21
N GLU A 235 14.74 -15.26 -60.31
CA GLU A 235 14.59 -15.71 -61.70
C GLU A 235 14.07 -17.15 -61.86
N VAL A 236 12.98 -17.29 -62.64
CA VAL A 236 12.58 -18.57 -63.26
C VAL A 236 12.43 -18.33 -64.76
N ALA A 237 13.32 -18.97 -65.52
CA ALA A 237 13.35 -19.01 -66.96
C ALA A 237 12.07 -19.64 -67.56
N THR A 238 11.62 -19.12 -68.70
CA THR A 238 10.99 -19.94 -69.76
C THR A 238 11.04 -19.20 -71.11
N HIS A 239 11.74 -19.84 -72.04
CA HIS A 239 11.79 -19.67 -73.51
C HIS A 239 12.45 -18.44 -74.13
#